data_AF-A0A914SGS8-F1
#
_entry.id   AF-A0A914SGS8-F1
#
_cell.length_a   1.000
_cell.length_b   1.000
_cell.length_c   1.000
_cell.angle_alpha   90.00
_cell.angle_beta   90.00
_cell.angle_gamma   90.00
#
_symmetry.space_group_name_H-M   'P 1'
#
loop_
_entity.id
_entity.type
_entity.pdbx_description
1 polymer ?
#
loop_
_entity_poly.entity_id
_entity_poly.type
_entity_poly.pdbx_seq_one_letter_code
_entity_poly.pdbx_strand_id
1 'polypeptide(L)'
;MALHKRLVVGGLAGLIGVAGGYGVVYPYVRDMIYVNEQIGENNAFNIKKIENAYKTLQDNSECNSLLKKHLTQSVVDKLKYKKTKLGATLYDVIRSGVFNPDASVGVYAPDSESYKVFAALFDPIIQEYHGFGPNDKQPDVDLGEGRTKELEPLDPDGKYIISTRIRCGRTLRGYPFNPLLTGDDYLIMQEKVKNALSQVKDDDLKGTYYPLQGMKKETQNQLIADHFLFKEGDRHLQHANACKYWPLGRGIFHNNDKTFLIWVNEEDHLRLISME
;
A
#
# COMPACT_ATOMS: atom_id res chain seq x y z
N MET A 1 -25.15 17.58 20.57
CA MET A 1 -24.22 16.70 19.82
C MET A 1 -22.73 17.11 19.89
N ALA A 2 -22.38 18.37 20.18
CA ALA A 2 -20.97 18.80 20.32
C ALA A 2 -20.34 18.53 21.71
N LEU A 3 -21.12 18.49 22.79
CA LEU A 3 -20.61 18.33 24.16
C LEU A 3 -20.18 16.89 24.49
N HIS A 4 -20.83 15.88 23.91
CA HIS A 4 -20.52 14.47 24.16
C HIS A 4 -19.21 14.01 23.50
N LYS A 5 -18.76 14.67 22.43
CA LYS A 5 -17.48 14.36 21.76
C LYS A 5 -16.26 14.77 22.59
N ARG A 6 -16.34 15.84 23.39
CA ARG A 6 -15.21 16.29 24.22
C ARG A 6 -14.99 15.41 25.46
N LEU A 7 -16.04 14.83 26.03
CA LEU A 7 -15.92 13.99 27.22
C LEU A 7 -15.25 12.64 26.92
N VAL A 8 -15.55 12.04 25.76
CA VAL A 8 -14.94 10.76 25.35
C VAL A 8 -13.44 10.91 25.07
N VAL A 9 -13.03 12.04 24.46
CA VAL A 9 -11.60 12.34 24.20
C VAL A 9 -10.85 12.67 25.48
N GLY A 10 -11.46 13.42 26.41
CA GLY A 10 -10.85 13.76 27.70
C GLY A 10 -10.70 12.56 28.66
N GLY A 11 -11.66 11.62 28.63
CA GLY A 11 -11.64 10.43 29.49
C GLY A 11 -10.58 9.41 29.11
N LEU A 12 -10.25 9.26 27.81
CA LEU A 12 -9.25 8.30 27.36
C LEU A 12 -7.80 8.77 27.60
N ALA A 13 -7.54 10.07 27.61
CA ALA A 13 -6.20 10.60 27.88
C ALA A 13 -5.75 10.35 29.33
N GLY A 14 -6.69 10.20 30.27
CA GLY A 14 -6.40 9.98 31.70
C GLY A 14 -5.94 8.58 32.08
N LEU A 15 -6.10 7.58 31.19
CA LEU A 15 -5.71 6.19 31.46
C LEU A 15 -4.38 5.77 30.81
N ILE A 16 -3.71 6.68 30.11
CA ILE A 16 -2.46 6.42 29.37
C ILE A 16 -1.27 6.75 30.27
N GLY A 17 -1.17 6.03 31.38
CA GLY A 17 0.06 5.91 32.15
C GLY A 17 0.73 4.59 31.79
N VAL A 18 2.03 4.66 31.45
CA VAL A 18 2.95 3.54 31.19
C VAL A 18 3.06 3.12 29.70
N ALA A 19 4.30 3.24 29.20
CA ALA A 19 4.79 3.09 27.84
C ALA A 19 4.55 1.72 27.14
N GLY A 20 3.74 0.83 27.71
CA GLY A 20 3.34 -0.45 27.10
C GLY A 20 1.97 -0.40 26.38
N GLY A 21 1.11 0.58 26.67
CA GLY A 21 -0.27 0.59 26.18
C GLY A 21 -0.46 1.07 24.73
N TYR A 22 0.42 1.93 24.23
CA TYR A 22 0.24 2.58 22.91
C TYR A 22 0.21 1.59 21.74
N GLY A 23 0.99 0.50 21.81
CA GLY A 23 1.04 -0.49 20.74
C GLY A 23 -0.17 -1.43 20.67
N VAL A 24 -0.87 -1.62 21.80
CA VAL A 24 -1.98 -2.58 21.93
C VAL A 24 -3.34 -1.88 21.84
N VAL A 25 -3.44 -0.64 22.34
CA VAL A 25 -4.71 0.09 22.41
C VAL A 25 -5.04 0.82 21.11
N TYR A 26 -4.04 1.26 20.33
CA TYR A 26 -4.26 2.00 19.08
C TYR A 26 -5.11 1.25 18.04
N PRO A 27 -4.82 -0.02 17.68
CA PRO A 27 -5.69 -0.75 16.75
C PRO A 27 -7.10 -0.96 17.32
N TYR A 28 -7.23 -1.13 18.65
CA TYR A 28 -8.51 -1.36 19.32
C TYR A 28 -9.42 -0.11 19.33
N VAL A 29 -8.84 1.07 19.55
CA VAL A 29 -9.59 2.34 19.52
C VAL A 29 -9.94 2.73 18.08
N ARG A 30 -9.07 2.44 17.11
CA ARG A 30 -9.35 2.65 15.69
C ARG A 30 -10.58 1.86 15.25
N ASP A 31 -10.62 0.57 15.56
CA ASP A 31 -11.74 -0.28 15.17
C ASP A 31 -13.05 0.22 15.81
N MET A 32 -13.03 0.73 17.05
CA MET A 32 -14.21 1.36 17.67
C MET A 32 -14.67 2.67 17.02
N ILE A 33 -13.77 3.48 16.44
CA ILE A 33 -14.14 4.72 15.74
C ILE A 33 -14.88 4.42 14.43
N TYR A 34 -14.56 3.32 13.75
CA TYR A 34 -15.19 2.92 12.48
C TYR A 34 -16.49 2.11 12.65
N VAL A 35 -16.79 1.63 13.87
CA VAL A 35 -17.91 0.70 14.13
C VAL A 35 -19.30 1.36 14.16
N ASN A 36 -19.44 2.70 14.14
CA ASN A 36 -20.70 3.29 14.60
C ASN A 36 -21.78 3.70 13.58
N GLU A 37 -21.64 3.48 12.27
CA GLU A 37 -22.77 3.68 11.33
C GLU A 37 -22.71 2.66 10.15
N GLN A 38 -23.68 1.72 10.12
CA GLN A 38 -23.93 0.70 9.08
C GLN A 38 -22.72 -0.20 8.72
N ILE A 39 -22.54 -1.27 9.51
CA ILE A 39 -21.46 -2.25 9.34
C ILE A 39 -21.75 -3.12 8.10
N GLY A 40 -20.80 -3.18 7.15
CA GLY A 40 -20.81 -4.13 6.03
C GLY A 40 -21.69 -3.76 4.83
N GLU A 41 -22.57 -2.77 4.96
CA GLU A 41 -23.43 -2.27 3.88
C GLU A 41 -23.03 -0.87 3.40
N ASN A 42 -23.10 -0.67 2.10
CA ASN A 42 -22.75 0.58 1.45
C ASN A 42 -23.95 1.53 1.38
N ASN A 43 -23.70 2.85 1.45
CA ASN A 43 -24.77 3.84 1.36
C ASN A 43 -25.18 4.13 -0.11
N ALA A 44 -26.37 4.69 -0.30
CA ALA A 44 -26.93 4.99 -1.63
C ALA A 44 -26.02 5.89 -2.49
N PHE A 45 -25.31 6.83 -1.88
CA PHE A 45 -24.40 7.74 -2.58
C PHE A 45 -23.20 6.99 -3.17
N ASN A 46 -22.59 6.10 -2.40
CA ASN A 46 -21.46 5.29 -2.86
C ASN A 46 -21.90 4.25 -3.90
N ILE A 47 -23.08 3.65 -3.75
CA ILE A 47 -23.66 2.77 -4.78
C ILE A 47 -23.77 3.52 -6.11
N LYS A 48 -24.30 4.76 -6.08
CA LYS A 48 -24.40 5.58 -7.29
C LYS A 48 -23.04 5.91 -7.90
N LYS A 49 -22.01 6.18 -7.07
CA LYS A 49 -20.63 6.37 -7.54
C LYS A 49 -20.09 5.13 -8.25
N ILE A 50 -20.34 3.94 -7.71
CA ILE A 50 -19.91 2.67 -8.29
C ILE A 50 -20.59 2.44 -9.64
N GLU A 51 -21.91 2.66 -9.73
CA GLU A 51 -22.66 2.50 -10.97
C GLU A 51 -22.18 3.48 -12.06
N ASN A 52 -21.93 4.73 -11.69
CA ASN A 52 -21.37 5.73 -12.60
C ASN A 52 -19.95 5.35 -13.03
N ALA A 53 -19.11 4.89 -12.10
CA ALA A 53 -17.73 4.46 -12.38
C ALA A 53 -17.70 3.26 -13.34
N TYR A 54 -18.56 2.27 -13.12
CA TYR A 54 -18.74 1.14 -14.04
C TYR A 54 -19.15 1.63 -15.43
N LYS A 55 -20.15 2.51 -15.54
CA LYS A 55 -20.58 3.06 -16.83
C LYS A 55 -19.43 3.79 -17.55
N THR A 56 -18.74 4.70 -16.86
CA THR A 56 -17.59 5.43 -17.42
C THR A 56 -16.51 4.48 -17.94
N LEU A 57 -16.23 3.40 -17.21
CA LEU A 57 -15.23 2.43 -17.60
C LEU A 57 -15.65 1.60 -18.83
N GLN A 58 -16.90 1.15 -18.88
CA GLN A 58 -17.41 0.35 -19.99
C GLN A 58 -17.61 1.16 -21.27
N ASP A 59 -18.03 2.44 -21.15
CA ASP A 59 -18.21 3.35 -22.28
C ASP A 59 -16.87 3.81 -22.91
N ASN A 60 -15.74 3.58 -22.24
CA ASN A 60 -14.43 4.01 -22.72
C ASN A 60 -13.77 2.95 -23.63
N SER A 61 -13.84 3.14 -24.96
CA SER A 61 -13.26 2.22 -25.96
C SER A 61 -11.76 2.03 -25.84
N GLU A 62 -11.02 3.05 -25.38
CA GLU A 62 -9.55 3.04 -25.31
C GLU A 62 -9.04 2.27 -24.08
N CYS A 63 -9.90 1.99 -23.10
CA CYS A 63 -9.52 1.24 -21.91
C CYS A 63 -9.45 -0.27 -22.20
N ASN A 64 -8.29 -0.88 -21.93
CA ASN A 64 -8.01 -2.31 -22.10
C ASN A 64 -7.56 -2.98 -20.79
N SER A 65 -7.88 -2.36 -19.65
CA SER A 65 -7.48 -2.83 -18.32
C SER A 65 -8.13 -4.18 -17.94
N LEU A 66 -7.44 -4.96 -17.11
CA LEU A 66 -8.03 -6.15 -16.47
C LEU A 66 -9.27 -5.80 -15.63
N LEU A 67 -9.29 -4.62 -15.02
CA LEU A 67 -10.46 -4.09 -14.34
C LEU A 67 -11.66 -4.04 -15.29
N LYS A 68 -11.54 -3.39 -16.46
CA LYS A 68 -12.67 -3.27 -17.41
C LYS A 68 -13.16 -4.64 -17.88
N LYS A 69 -12.22 -5.53 -18.17
CA LYS A 69 -12.51 -6.90 -18.62
C LYS A 69 -13.32 -7.69 -17.59
N HIS A 70 -12.96 -7.60 -16.31
CA HIS A 70 -13.53 -8.46 -15.26
C HIS A 70 -14.63 -7.80 -14.42
N LEU A 71 -14.74 -6.47 -14.44
CA LEU A 71 -15.82 -5.73 -13.79
C LEU A 71 -17.09 -5.79 -14.66
N THR A 72 -17.73 -6.95 -14.74
CA THR A 72 -19.01 -7.12 -15.45
C THR A 72 -20.18 -6.55 -14.63
N GLN A 73 -21.34 -6.31 -15.28
CA GLN A 73 -22.56 -5.90 -14.58
C GLN A 73 -22.93 -6.85 -13.42
N SER A 74 -22.80 -8.16 -13.63
CA SER A 74 -23.07 -9.16 -12.58
C SER A 74 -22.12 -9.03 -11.39
N VAL A 75 -20.83 -8.76 -11.64
CA VAL A 75 -19.84 -8.50 -10.58
C VAL A 75 -20.19 -7.22 -9.83
N VAL A 76 -20.57 -6.15 -10.53
CA VAL A 76 -21.01 -4.88 -9.91
C VAL A 76 -22.22 -5.10 -9.03
N ASP A 77 -23.27 -5.78 -9.50
CA ASP A 77 -24.49 -6.01 -8.72
C ASP A 77 -24.24 -6.86 -7.48
N LYS A 78 -23.30 -7.82 -7.55
CA LYS A 78 -22.88 -8.64 -6.41
C LYS A 78 -22.12 -7.84 -5.35
N LEU A 79 -21.32 -6.85 -5.77
CA LEU A 79 -20.32 -6.21 -4.92
C LEU A 79 -20.67 -4.78 -4.50
N LYS A 80 -21.54 -4.05 -5.22
CA LYS A 80 -21.77 -2.60 -5.01
C LYS A 80 -22.31 -2.24 -3.63
N TYR A 81 -23.00 -3.17 -2.98
CA TYR A 81 -23.55 -3.02 -1.64
C TYR A 81 -22.57 -3.42 -0.52
N LYS A 82 -21.43 -4.03 -0.85
CA LYS A 82 -20.48 -4.56 0.12
C LYS A 82 -19.51 -3.47 0.61
N LYS A 83 -19.09 -3.63 1.87
CA LYS A 83 -18.10 -2.77 2.54
C LYS A 83 -17.23 -3.61 3.47
N THR A 84 -15.94 -3.30 3.59
CA THR A 84 -15.05 -3.96 4.57
C THR A 84 -15.30 -3.43 5.98
N LYS A 85 -14.72 -4.07 7.01
CA LYS A 85 -14.81 -3.62 8.41
C LYS A 85 -14.21 -2.24 8.64
N LEU A 86 -13.15 -1.90 7.88
CA LEU A 86 -12.54 -0.56 7.92
C LEU A 86 -13.22 0.44 6.98
N GLY A 87 -14.24 -0.02 6.25
CA GLY A 87 -15.15 0.82 5.51
C GLY A 87 -14.82 1.04 4.05
N ALA A 88 -13.88 0.29 3.49
CA ALA A 88 -13.60 0.32 2.07
C ALA A 88 -14.75 -0.24 1.24
N THR A 89 -14.98 0.39 0.10
CA THR A 89 -16.04 0.05 -0.86
C THR A 89 -15.45 -0.40 -2.18
N LEU A 90 -16.29 -0.97 -3.06
CA LEU A 90 -15.87 -1.28 -4.42
C LEU A 90 -15.37 -0.03 -5.17
N TYR A 91 -15.89 1.17 -4.87
CA TYR A 91 -15.41 2.40 -5.50
C TYR A 91 -13.93 2.66 -5.16
N ASP A 92 -13.52 2.45 -3.91
CA ASP A 92 -12.13 2.61 -3.48
C ASP A 92 -11.19 1.63 -4.20
N VAL A 93 -11.70 0.44 -4.54
CA VAL A 93 -10.96 -0.59 -5.29
C VAL A 93 -10.76 -0.20 -6.75
N ILE A 94 -11.81 0.26 -7.44
CA ILE A 94 -11.82 0.41 -8.90
C ILE A 94 -11.43 1.82 -9.37
N ARG A 95 -11.47 2.82 -8.49
CA ARG A 95 -11.35 4.23 -8.90
C ARG A 95 -10.09 4.54 -9.68
N SER A 96 -8.95 3.93 -9.36
CA SER A 96 -7.71 4.21 -10.10
C SER A 96 -7.84 3.85 -11.58
N GLY A 97 -8.36 2.67 -11.91
CA GLY A 97 -8.55 2.26 -13.31
C GLY A 97 -9.64 3.06 -14.04
N VAL A 98 -10.64 3.58 -13.33
CA VAL A 98 -11.66 4.46 -13.92
C VAL A 98 -11.08 5.80 -14.36
N PHE A 99 -10.18 6.39 -13.58
CA PHE A 99 -9.51 7.66 -13.92
C PHE A 99 -8.31 7.48 -14.85
N ASN A 100 -7.73 6.28 -14.93
CA ASN A 100 -6.53 5.99 -15.71
C ASN A 100 -6.84 4.88 -16.73
N PRO A 101 -7.44 5.22 -17.89
CA PRO A 101 -7.91 4.22 -18.86
C PRO A 101 -6.79 3.37 -19.48
N ASP A 102 -5.57 3.88 -19.46
CA ASP A 102 -4.36 3.21 -19.95
C ASP A 102 -3.71 2.28 -18.91
N ALA A 103 -4.29 2.15 -17.70
CA ALA A 103 -3.83 1.18 -16.72
C ALA A 103 -3.96 -0.26 -17.27
N SER A 104 -2.93 -1.08 -17.08
CA SER A 104 -2.99 -2.50 -17.44
C SER A 104 -3.91 -3.30 -16.51
N VAL A 105 -3.88 -3.02 -15.20
CA VAL A 105 -4.68 -3.73 -14.18
C VAL A 105 -5.87 -2.88 -13.72
N GLY A 106 -5.62 -1.76 -13.03
CA GLY A 106 -6.64 -0.77 -12.67
C GLY A 106 -7.32 -0.93 -11.30
N VAL A 107 -6.96 -1.94 -10.50
CA VAL A 107 -7.49 -2.14 -9.14
C VAL A 107 -6.41 -2.01 -8.06
N TYR A 108 -6.80 -1.52 -6.89
CA TYR A 108 -5.99 -1.55 -5.67
C TYR A 108 -6.83 -2.07 -4.50
N ALA A 109 -6.22 -2.77 -3.54
CA ALA A 109 -6.88 -3.13 -2.30
C ALA A 109 -6.71 -1.99 -1.27
N PRO A 110 -7.80 -1.47 -0.67
CA PRO A 110 -7.72 -0.50 0.43
C PRO A 110 -7.28 -1.08 1.78
N ASP A 111 -7.62 -2.36 2.03
CA ASP A 111 -7.19 -3.13 3.18
C ASP A 111 -7.07 -4.62 2.82
N SER A 112 -6.54 -5.44 3.74
CA SER A 112 -6.37 -6.88 3.51
C SER A 112 -7.70 -7.64 3.36
N GLU A 113 -8.79 -7.14 3.96
CA GLU A 113 -10.10 -7.79 3.87
C GLU A 113 -10.73 -7.59 2.48
N SER A 114 -10.34 -6.53 1.77
CA SER A 114 -10.82 -6.19 0.42
C SER A 114 -10.61 -7.32 -0.58
N TYR A 115 -9.50 -8.07 -0.48
CA TYR A 115 -9.27 -9.25 -1.33
C TYR A 115 -10.36 -10.32 -1.17
N LYS A 116 -10.94 -10.47 0.04
CA LYS A 116 -12.02 -11.44 0.29
C LYS A 116 -13.40 -10.86 -0.01
N VAL A 117 -13.66 -9.63 0.43
CA VAL A 117 -14.97 -8.98 0.24
C VAL A 117 -15.26 -8.74 -1.24
N PHE A 118 -14.23 -8.39 -2.02
CA PHE A 118 -14.33 -8.14 -3.45
C PHE A 118 -13.68 -9.25 -4.29
N ALA A 119 -13.60 -10.48 -3.76
CA ALA A 119 -12.99 -11.64 -4.43
C ALA A 119 -13.56 -11.90 -5.83
N ALA A 120 -14.86 -11.67 -6.03
CA ALA A 120 -15.50 -11.83 -7.34
C ALA A 120 -14.92 -10.92 -8.44
N LEU A 121 -14.16 -9.89 -8.08
CA LEU A 121 -13.38 -9.07 -8.99
C LEU A 121 -11.88 -9.39 -8.90
N PHE A 122 -11.32 -9.55 -7.70
CA PHE A 122 -9.89 -9.78 -7.51
C PHE A 122 -9.43 -11.14 -8.04
N ASP A 123 -10.16 -12.22 -7.77
CA ASP A 123 -9.76 -13.58 -8.15
C ASP A 123 -9.51 -13.73 -9.67
N PRO A 124 -10.44 -13.33 -10.57
CA PRO A 124 -10.19 -13.46 -12.00
C PRO A 124 -9.05 -12.53 -12.50
N ILE A 125 -8.85 -11.36 -11.88
CA ILE A 125 -7.72 -10.48 -12.19
C ILE A 125 -6.40 -11.12 -11.78
N ILE A 126 -6.33 -11.67 -10.56
CA ILE A 126 -5.14 -12.37 -10.03
C ILE A 126 -4.82 -13.58 -10.90
N GLN A 127 -5.84 -14.36 -11.28
CA GLN A 127 -5.67 -15.51 -12.15
C GLN A 127 -5.13 -15.13 -13.52
N GLU A 128 -5.63 -14.06 -14.13
CA GLU A 128 -5.14 -13.62 -15.44
C GLU A 128 -3.74 -13.02 -15.38
N TYR A 129 -3.43 -12.24 -14.34
CA TYR A 129 -2.13 -11.60 -14.21
C TYR A 129 -1.02 -12.55 -13.76
N HIS A 130 -1.32 -13.50 -12.87
CA HIS A 130 -0.32 -14.40 -12.26
C HIS A 130 -0.42 -15.86 -12.69
N GLY A 131 -1.47 -16.26 -13.41
CA GLY A 131 -1.77 -17.68 -13.62
C GLY A 131 -2.15 -18.40 -12.32
N PHE A 132 -2.63 -17.66 -11.31
CA PHE A 132 -2.90 -18.15 -9.96
C PHE A 132 -4.40 -18.14 -9.65
N GLY A 133 -5.00 -19.33 -9.60
CA GLY A 133 -6.43 -19.51 -9.40
C GLY A 133 -6.90 -19.32 -7.96
N PRO A 134 -8.22 -19.21 -7.73
CA PRO A 134 -8.81 -18.93 -6.41
C PRO A 134 -8.58 -20.04 -5.37
N ASN A 135 -8.24 -21.26 -5.81
CA ASN A 135 -7.97 -22.40 -4.95
C ASN A 135 -6.48 -22.67 -4.75
N ASP A 136 -5.62 -21.94 -5.48
CA ASP A 136 -4.18 -22.08 -5.34
C ASP A 136 -3.71 -21.48 -4.02
N LYS A 137 -2.57 -21.96 -3.53
CA LYS A 137 -1.95 -21.49 -2.30
C LYS A 137 -0.56 -20.99 -2.59
N GLN A 138 -0.26 -19.79 -2.12
CA GLN A 138 1.10 -19.25 -2.17
C GLN A 138 2.03 -20.25 -1.45
N PRO A 139 3.15 -20.67 -2.09
CA PRO A 139 4.11 -21.53 -1.43
C PRO A 139 4.72 -20.85 -0.21
N ASP A 140 5.31 -21.66 0.67
CA ASP A 140 6.06 -21.14 1.82
C ASP A 140 7.20 -20.22 1.35
N VAL A 141 7.54 -19.25 2.21
CA VAL A 141 8.62 -18.31 1.90
C VAL A 141 9.95 -19.05 1.90
N ASP A 142 10.65 -18.95 0.77
CA ASP A 142 12.00 -19.48 0.59
C ASP A 142 12.87 -18.36 0.00
N LEU A 143 13.83 -17.89 0.79
CA LEU A 143 14.78 -16.84 0.39
C LEU A 143 16.12 -17.41 -0.09
N GLY A 144 16.25 -18.73 -0.22
CA GLY A 144 17.46 -19.37 -0.73
C GLY A 144 18.66 -19.30 0.21
N GLU A 145 18.44 -19.29 1.53
CA GLU A 145 19.52 -19.22 2.52
C GLU A 145 20.55 -20.33 2.29
N GLY A 146 21.84 -19.96 2.21
CA GLY A 146 22.95 -20.88 1.92
C GLY A 146 23.04 -21.39 0.46
N ARG A 147 22.13 -20.97 -0.42
CA ARG A 147 22.03 -21.42 -1.82
C ARG A 147 22.39 -20.34 -2.84
N THR A 148 23.07 -19.28 -2.41
CA THR A 148 23.52 -18.20 -3.32
C THR A 148 24.42 -18.71 -4.44
N LYS A 149 25.13 -19.82 -4.25
CA LYS A 149 25.96 -20.47 -5.27
C LYS A 149 25.17 -21.07 -6.43
N GLU A 150 23.86 -21.26 -6.28
CA GLU A 150 22.96 -21.72 -7.36
C GLU A 150 22.61 -20.58 -8.33
N LEU A 151 22.95 -19.32 -7.98
CA LEU A 151 22.72 -18.14 -8.81
C LEU A 151 24.00 -17.80 -9.56
N GLU A 152 24.11 -18.24 -10.81
CA GLU A 152 25.25 -17.92 -11.68
C GLU A 152 25.25 -16.43 -12.10
N PRO A 153 26.42 -15.85 -12.43
CA PRO A 153 26.49 -14.49 -12.96
C PRO A 153 25.67 -14.36 -14.25
N LEU A 154 24.74 -13.40 -14.27
CA LEU A 154 23.81 -13.20 -15.39
C LEU A 154 24.52 -12.75 -16.69
N ASP A 155 25.66 -12.07 -16.55
CA ASP A 155 26.49 -11.61 -17.66
C ASP A 155 27.97 -11.65 -17.25
N PRO A 156 28.62 -12.82 -17.34
CA PRO A 156 30.00 -13.00 -16.86
C PRO A 156 31.03 -12.09 -17.53
N ASP A 157 30.76 -11.64 -18.76
CA ASP A 157 31.64 -10.77 -19.54
C ASP A 157 31.33 -9.27 -19.37
N GLY A 158 30.22 -8.91 -18.71
CA GLY A 158 29.78 -7.53 -18.49
C GLY A 158 29.50 -6.74 -19.76
N LYS A 159 29.05 -7.42 -20.84
CA LYS A 159 28.83 -6.79 -22.17
C LYS A 159 27.42 -6.21 -22.34
N TYR A 160 26.45 -6.66 -21.56
CA TYR A 160 25.03 -6.43 -21.79
C TYR A 160 24.34 -5.81 -20.58
N ILE A 161 24.62 -6.29 -19.37
CA ILE A 161 23.92 -5.87 -18.16
C ILE A 161 24.65 -4.69 -17.51
N ILE A 162 23.95 -3.57 -17.34
CA ILE A 162 24.49 -2.36 -16.70
C ILE A 162 24.37 -2.47 -15.17
N SER A 163 23.22 -2.93 -14.68
CA SER A 163 22.94 -3.09 -13.25
C SER A 163 21.86 -4.13 -13.02
N THR A 164 21.86 -4.73 -11.83
CA THR A 164 20.86 -5.71 -11.40
C THR A 164 20.14 -5.18 -10.16
N ARG A 165 18.82 -5.40 -10.10
CA ARG A 165 18.00 -4.91 -8.99
C ARG A 165 16.89 -5.89 -8.61
N ILE A 166 16.84 -6.26 -7.34
CA ILE A 166 15.79 -7.07 -6.74
C ILE A 166 15.02 -6.21 -5.74
N ARG A 167 13.68 -6.32 -5.75
CA ARG A 167 12.82 -5.63 -4.77
C ARG A 167 11.70 -6.51 -4.25
N CYS A 168 11.36 -6.31 -2.98
CA CYS A 168 10.24 -6.96 -2.31
C CYS A 168 9.36 -5.92 -1.61
N GLY A 169 8.03 -6.03 -1.77
CA GLY A 169 7.05 -5.25 -1.00
C GLY A 169 6.70 -5.96 0.32
N ARG A 170 6.52 -5.20 1.39
CA ARG A 170 6.03 -5.70 2.69
C ARG A 170 5.03 -4.71 3.31
N THR A 171 4.04 -5.26 3.99
CA THR A 171 3.00 -4.52 4.70
C THR A 171 3.12 -4.79 6.20
N LEU A 172 3.21 -3.74 7.01
CA LEU A 172 3.17 -3.84 8.46
C LEU A 172 1.81 -4.34 8.97
N ARG A 173 1.81 -5.47 9.69
CA ARG A 173 0.59 -6.05 10.30
C ARG A 173 -0.08 -5.03 11.23
N GLY A 174 -1.41 -4.96 11.15
CA GLY A 174 -2.24 -4.07 11.97
C GLY A 174 -2.59 -2.73 11.31
N TYR A 175 -1.95 -2.38 10.19
CA TYR A 175 -2.27 -1.21 9.38
C TYR A 175 -3.02 -1.61 8.10
N PRO A 176 -4.03 -0.83 7.66
CA PRO A 176 -4.60 -1.02 6.32
C PRO A 176 -3.61 -0.55 5.26
N PHE A 177 -3.97 -0.65 3.98
CA PHE A 177 -3.16 -0.07 2.92
C PHE A 177 -3.41 1.44 2.80
N ASN A 178 -2.60 2.11 1.97
CA ASN A 178 -2.58 3.57 1.83
C ASN A 178 -3.96 4.27 1.72
N PRO A 179 -4.97 3.73 0.99
CA PRO A 179 -6.26 4.41 0.84
C PRO A 179 -6.98 4.66 2.17
N LEU A 180 -6.73 3.83 3.20
CA LEU A 180 -7.36 3.95 4.52
C LEU A 180 -6.39 4.40 5.62
N LEU A 181 -5.10 4.58 5.33
CA LEU A 181 -4.17 5.18 6.29
C LEU A 181 -4.56 6.62 6.63
N THR A 182 -4.38 6.98 7.90
CA THR A 182 -4.47 8.36 8.43
C THR A 182 -3.09 9.01 8.49
N GLY A 183 -3.03 10.33 8.72
CA GLY A 183 -1.75 11.03 8.89
C GLY A 183 -0.92 10.49 10.07
N ASP A 184 -1.59 10.14 11.18
CA ASP A 184 -0.94 9.56 12.35
C ASP A 184 -0.40 8.16 12.06
N ASP A 185 -1.14 7.33 11.30
CA ASP A 185 -0.66 6.01 10.88
C ASP A 185 0.69 6.13 10.16
N TYR A 186 0.80 7.05 9.18
CA TYR A 186 2.04 7.28 8.44
C TYR A 186 3.21 7.63 9.35
N LEU A 187 3.01 8.52 10.34
CA LEU A 187 4.04 8.91 11.29
C LEU A 187 4.45 7.76 12.23
N ILE A 188 3.47 7.03 12.76
CA ILE A 188 3.73 5.89 13.67
C ILE A 188 4.48 4.79 12.91
N MET A 189 4.07 4.49 11.67
CA MET A 189 4.75 3.51 10.82
C MET A 189 6.18 3.95 10.50
N GLN A 190 6.39 5.22 10.15
CA GLN A 190 7.74 5.77 9.95
C GLN A 190 8.62 5.54 11.18
N GLU A 191 8.17 5.92 12.38
CA GLU A 191 8.98 5.79 13.58
C GLU A 191 9.24 4.32 13.95
N LYS A 192 8.27 3.42 13.76
CA LYS A 192 8.49 1.97 13.92
C LYS A 192 9.60 1.47 13.01
N VAL A 193 9.58 1.87 11.73
CA VAL A 193 10.57 1.43 10.74
C VAL A 193 11.93 2.04 11.05
N LYS A 194 12.01 3.35 11.33
CA LYS A 194 13.26 4.01 11.75
C LYS A 194 13.89 3.34 12.96
N ASN A 195 13.09 3.04 13.98
CA ASN A 195 13.57 2.39 15.19
C ASN A 195 14.05 0.97 14.95
N ALA A 196 13.43 0.22 14.03
CA ALA A 196 13.93 -1.10 13.66
C ALA A 196 15.25 -1.02 12.89
N LEU A 197 15.35 -0.09 11.93
CA LEU A 197 16.52 0.07 11.07
C LEU A 197 17.75 0.63 11.80
N SER A 198 17.55 1.43 12.86
CA SER A 198 18.66 1.91 13.70
C SER A 198 19.33 0.82 14.54
N GLN A 199 18.70 -0.36 14.66
CA GLN A 199 19.28 -1.51 15.38
C GLN A 199 20.05 -2.47 14.46
N VAL A 200 20.08 -2.22 13.15
CA VAL A 200 20.86 -3.04 12.21
C VAL A 200 22.34 -2.80 12.47
N LYS A 201 23.05 -3.87 12.85
CA LYS A 201 24.49 -3.83 13.17
C LYS A 201 25.39 -4.39 12.08
N ASP A 202 24.81 -5.11 11.14
CA ASP A 202 25.52 -5.67 10.00
C ASP A 202 26.15 -4.51 9.19
N ASP A 203 27.44 -4.60 8.91
CA ASP A 203 28.20 -3.51 8.30
C ASP A 203 27.79 -3.22 6.85
N ASP A 204 27.30 -4.23 6.13
CA ASP A 204 26.86 -4.11 4.74
C ASP A 204 25.43 -3.55 4.68
N LEU A 205 24.63 -3.73 5.75
CA LEU A 205 23.23 -3.30 5.79
C LEU A 205 22.99 -2.03 6.62
N LYS A 206 23.90 -1.67 7.53
CA LYS A 206 23.75 -0.46 8.35
C LYS A 206 23.70 0.77 7.47
N GLY A 207 22.87 1.72 7.87
CA GLY A 207 22.57 2.86 7.03
C GLY A 207 21.86 3.99 7.76
N THR A 208 21.40 4.96 6.98
CA THR A 208 20.73 6.15 7.50
C THR A 208 19.32 6.25 6.90
N TYR A 209 18.36 6.61 7.74
CA TYR A 209 17.02 6.98 7.30
C TYR A 209 16.93 8.47 7.01
N TYR A 210 16.44 8.81 5.82
CA TYR A 210 16.23 10.16 5.33
C TYR A 210 14.72 10.41 5.16
N PRO A 211 14.08 11.19 6.05
CA PRO A 211 12.68 11.56 5.87
C PRO A 211 12.54 12.43 4.63
N LEU A 212 11.46 12.22 3.88
CA LEU A 212 11.13 13.08 2.74
C LEU A 212 10.67 14.46 3.23
N GLN A 213 9.98 14.51 4.37
CA GLN A 213 9.63 15.77 5.02
C GLN A 213 10.89 16.51 5.47
N GLY A 214 11.10 17.72 4.93
CA GLY A 214 12.28 18.54 5.22
C GLY A 214 13.50 18.21 4.35
N MET A 215 13.41 17.24 3.44
CA MET A 215 14.45 16.98 2.45
C MET A 215 14.57 18.15 1.49
N LYS A 216 15.81 18.59 1.20
CA LYS A 216 16.07 19.63 0.19
C LYS A 216 15.72 19.09 -1.19
N LYS A 217 15.16 19.94 -2.07
CA LYS A 217 14.78 19.53 -3.43
C LYS A 217 15.97 19.04 -4.26
N GLU A 218 17.14 19.62 -4.06
CA GLU A 218 18.37 19.21 -4.75
C GLU A 218 18.76 17.77 -4.37
N THR A 219 18.68 17.44 -3.08
CA THR A 219 18.91 16.07 -2.58
C THR A 219 17.85 15.10 -3.11
N GLN A 220 16.57 15.50 -3.09
CA GLN A 220 15.47 14.70 -3.61
C GLN A 220 15.66 14.39 -5.11
N ASN A 221 15.99 15.42 -5.91
CA ASN A 221 16.23 15.27 -7.34
C ASN A 221 17.43 14.38 -7.64
N GLN A 222 18.52 14.52 -6.87
CA GLN A 222 19.69 13.65 -7.04
C GLN A 222 19.34 12.19 -6.74
N LEU A 223 18.62 11.91 -5.65
CA LEU A 223 18.21 10.54 -5.32
C LEU A 223 17.26 9.94 -6.36
N ILE A 224 16.41 10.75 -7.00
CA ILE A 224 15.56 10.29 -8.12
C ILE A 224 16.42 10.02 -9.37
N ALA A 225 17.38 10.90 -9.68
CA ALA A 225 18.27 10.76 -10.83
C ALA A 225 19.18 9.53 -10.70
N ASP A 226 19.64 9.23 -9.50
CA ASP A 226 20.43 8.04 -9.18
C ASP A 226 19.57 6.75 -9.12
N HIS A 227 18.28 6.82 -9.49
CA HIS A 227 17.32 5.70 -9.45
C HIS A 227 17.06 5.14 -8.04
N PHE A 228 17.37 5.89 -6.99
CA PHE A 228 17.21 5.46 -5.59
C PHE A 228 15.89 5.85 -4.96
N LEU A 229 15.33 7.03 -5.27
CA LEU A 229 14.07 7.51 -4.68
C LEU A 229 12.88 7.33 -5.63
N PHE A 230 11.73 6.99 -5.08
CA PHE A 230 10.46 6.93 -5.81
C PHE A 230 10.05 8.31 -6.35
N LYS A 231 9.30 8.30 -7.45
CA LYS A 231 8.78 9.53 -8.07
C LYS A 231 7.60 10.05 -7.24
N GLU A 232 7.55 11.37 -7.06
CA GLU A 232 6.37 12.02 -6.51
C GLU A 232 5.26 12.11 -7.57
N GLY A 233 4.01 11.92 -7.12
CA GLY A 233 2.85 12.25 -7.94
C GLY A 233 2.46 11.23 -9.00
N ASP A 234 2.68 9.93 -8.77
CA ASP A 234 2.12 8.88 -9.62
C ASP A 234 0.58 8.98 -9.65
N ARG A 235 0.02 9.21 -10.85
CA ARG A 235 -1.42 9.42 -11.03
C ARG A 235 -2.26 8.17 -10.73
N HIS A 236 -1.72 6.96 -10.87
CA HIS A 236 -2.44 5.74 -10.50
C HIS A 236 -2.60 5.67 -8.99
N LEU A 237 -1.52 5.98 -8.24
CA LEU A 237 -1.54 6.04 -6.78
C LEU A 237 -2.40 7.21 -6.26
N GLN A 238 -2.32 8.39 -6.89
CA GLN A 238 -3.18 9.53 -6.54
C GLN A 238 -4.66 9.18 -6.72
N HIS A 239 -5.03 8.64 -7.87
CA HIS A 239 -6.40 8.20 -8.14
C HIS A 239 -6.80 6.95 -7.35
N ALA A 240 -5.88 6.26 -6.68
CA ALA A 240 -6.16 5.22 -5.69
C ALA A 240 -6.28 5.74 -4.25
N ASN A 241 -6.10 7.05 -3.99
CA ASN A 241 -6.00 7.65 -2.64
C ASN A 241 -4.77 7.15 -1.86
N ALA A 242 -3.75 6.67 -2.56
CA ALA A 242 -2.54 6.16 -1.93
C ALA A 242 -1.53 7.27 -1.54
N CYS A 243 -1.72 8.50 -2.05
CA CYS A 243 -0.80 9.63 -1.79
C CYS A 243 -1.31 10.64 -0.75
N LYS A 244 -2.33 10.30 0.06
CA LYS A 244 -2.87 11.23 1.07
C LYS A 244 -1.78 11.68 2.06
N TYR A 245 -1.84 12.94 2.49
CA TYR A 245 -0.91 13.54 3.46
C TYR A 245 0.55 13.63 3.01
N TRP A 246 0.86 13.47 1.71
CA TRP A 246 2.24 13.58 1.23
C TRP A 246 2.91 14.90 1.65
N PRO A 247 4.20 14.92 2.06
CA PRO A 247 5.15 13.80 2.21
C PRO A 247 5.20 13.21 3.63
N LEU A 248 4.16 13.41 4.45
CA LEU A 248 4.15 13.01 5.86
C LEU A 248 4.40 11.51 6.05
N GLY A 249 5.38 11.16 6.89
CA GLY A 249 5.74 9.77 7.18
C GLY A 249 6.42 9.01 6.04
N ARG A 250 6.81 9.69 4.95
CA ARG A 250 7.52 9.09 3.81
C ARG A 250 9.02 9.29 3.96
N GLY A 251 9.78 8.37 3.41
CA GLY A 251 11.23 8.51 3.35
C GLY A 251 11.91 7.32 2.74
N ILE A 252 13.23 7.37 2.80
CA ILE A 252 14.12 6.36 2.26
C ILE A 252 15.19 6.05 3.30
N PHE A 253 15.45 4.78 3.51
CA PHE A 253 16.68 4.32 4.15
C PHE A 253 17.62 3.78 3.08
N HIS A 254 18.91 3.99 3.26
CA HIS A 254 19.91 3.25 2.50
C HIS A 254 21.19 3.03 3.31
N ASN A 255 21.92 1.96 3.00
CA ASN A 255 23.27 1.73 3.51
C ASN A 255 24.27 2.74 2.90
N ASN A 256 25.51 2.72 3.39
CA ASN A 256 26.53 3.69 2.96
C ASN A 256 26.85 3.59 1.46
N ASP A 257 26.87 2.37 0.93
CA ASP A 257 27.21 2.09 -0.47
C ASP A 257 26.01 2.22 -1.42
N LYS A 258 24.82 2.50 -0.89
CA LYS A 258 23.54 2.59 -1.61
C LYS A 258 23.19 1.32 -2.40
N THR A 259 23.68 0.16 -1.95
CA THR A 259 23.37 -1.17 -2.51
C THR A 259 22.18 -1.84 -1.81
N PHE A 260 21.78 -1.34 -0.65
CA PHE A 260 20.60 -1.77 0.08
C PHE A 260 19.75 -0.55 0.47
N LEU A 261 18.51 -0.52 0.00
CA LEU A 261 17.58 0.59 0.22
C LEU A 261 16.22 0.10 0.70
N ILE A 262 15.52 0.94 1.47
CA ILE A 262 14.15 0.69 1.88
C ILE A 262 13.34 1.96 1.65
N TRP A 263 12.33 1.88 0.79
CA TRP A 263 11.32 2.92 0.68
C TRP A 263 10.26 2.73 1.76
N VAL A 264 9.88 3.82 2.41
CA VAL A 264 8.89 3.81 3.49
C VAL A 264 7.68 4.64 3.07
N ASN A 265 6.51 4.00 3.10
CA ASN A 265 5.19 4.62 2.88
C ASN A 265 4.96 5.24 1.50
N GLU A 266 5.51 4.63 0.43
CA GLU A 266 5.18 4.99 -0.95
C GLU A 266 3.93 4.23 -1.42
N GLU A 267 4.03 3.25 -2.32
CA GLU A 267 2.92 2.40 -2.77
C GLU A 267 2.59 1.31 -1.75
N ASP A 268 3.64 0.71 -1.18
CA ASP A 268 3.59 -0.22 -0.06
C ASP A 268 4.13 0.46 1.20
N HIS A 269 3.88 -0.17 2.36
CA HIS A 269 4.44 0.33 3.63
C HIS A 269 5.97 0.29 3.59
N LEU A 270 6.51 -0.78 3.01
CA LEU A 270 7.93 -1.02 2.84
C LEU A 270 8.21 -1.60 1.45
N ARG A 271 9.22 -1.06 0.77
CA ARG A 271 9.84 -1.70 -0.39
C ARG A 271 11.32 -1.88 -0.11
N LEU A 272 11.73 -3.12 0.12
CA LEU A 272 13.12 -3.50 0.34
C LEU A 272 13.77 -3.74 -1.01
N ILE A 273 14.95 -3.16 -1.21
CA ILE A 273 15.62 -3.08 -2.51
C ILE A 273 17.09 -3.43 -2.30
N SER A 274 17.61 -4.33 -3.12
CA SER A 274 19.04 -4.56 -3.29
C SER A 274 19.40 -4.35 -4.75
N MET A 275 20.48 -3.62 -5.00
CA MET A 275 20.96 -3.32 -6.33
C MET A 275 22.45 -3.01 -6.36
N GLU A 276 23.07 -3.32 -7.49
CA GLU A 276 24.45 -2.98 -7.85
C GLU A 276 24.60 -2.83 -9.37
#